data_AF-A0A537P3K7-F1
#
_entry.id   AF-A0A537P3K7-F1
#
_cell.length_a   1.000
_cell.length_b   1.000
_cell.length_c   1.000
_cell.angle_alpha   90.00
_cell.angle_beta   90.00
_cell.angle_gamma   90.00
#
_symmetry.space_group_name_H-M   'P 1'
#
loop_
_entity.id
_entity.type
_entity.pdbx_description
1 polymer ?
#
loop_
_entity_poly.entity_id
_entity_poly.type
_entity_poly.pdbx_seq_one_letter_code
_entity_poly.pdbx_strand_id
1 'polypeptide(L)'
;MEQEIITPKASPAPTSHSMGLFNSFLSAAGVVLLSVTKLGAAFAAIIWAFSQLLGLPDTAMYVLMALGLIPVIWSTIWVAGRAWHVEQLLETGRDVDRPVFRAFYYFKKR
;
A
#
# COMPACT_ATOMS: atom_id res chain seq x y z
N MET A 1 44.50 -2.71 -7.73
CA MET A 1 43.57 -2.82 -8.87
C MET A 1 42.69 -1.59 -8.81
N GLU A 2 42.97 -0.61 -9.67
CA GLU A 2 42.17 0.61 -9.76
C GLU A 2 40.88 0.26 -10.50
N GLN A 3 39.76 0.31 -9.77
CA GLN A 3 38.46 0.00 -10.32
C GLN A 3 38.01 1.23 -11.12
N GLU A 4 38.07 1.16 -12.45
CA GLU A 4 37.51 2.19 -13.32
C GLU A 4 36.02 2.34 -13.00
N ILE A 5 35.67 3.44 -12.35
CA ILE A 5 34.29 3.84 -12.13
C ILE A 5 33.76 4.28 -13.50
N ILE A 6 33.09 3.37 -14.20
CA ILE A 6 32.38 3.67 -15.45
C ILE A 6 31.20 4.58 -15.09
N THR A 7 31.44 5.89 -15.02
CA THR A 7 30.38 6.89 -14.91
C THR A 7 29.60 6.92 -16.22
N PRO A 8 28.28 6.58 -16.22
CA PRO A 8 27.47 6.69 -17.42
C PRO A 8 27.45 8.15 -17.90
N LYS A 9 27.84 8.39 -19.15
CA LYS A 9 27.87 9.73 -19.80
C LYS A 9 26.49 10.24 -20.20
N ALA A 10 25.44 9.44 -20.06
CA ALA A 10 24.09 9.85 -20.40
C ALA A 10 23.48 10.61 -19.22
N SER A 11 22.99 11.83 -19.47
CA SER A 11 22.09 12.51 -18.55
C SER A 11 20.89 11.58 -18.31
N PRO A 12 20.41 11.39 -17.06
CA PRO A 12 19.25 10.55 -16.79
C PRO A 12 18.11 10.99 -17.71
N ALA A 13 17.54 10.04 -18.46
CA ALA A 13 16.47 10.33 -19.40
C ALA A 13 15.36 11.09 -18.65
N PRO A 14 14.81 12.17 -19.23
CA PRO A 14 13.70 12.89 -18.61
C PRO A 14 12.62 11.85 -18.34
N THR A 15 12.30 11.71 -17.06
CA THR A 15 11.39 10.74 -16.47
C THR A 15 10.18 10.45 -17.36
N SER A 16 10.27 9.40 -18.18
CA SER A 16 9.18 8.98 -19.07
C SER A 16 8.14 8.10 -18.37
N HIS A 17 8.28 7.91 -17.05
CA HIS A 17 7.39 7.08 -16.22
C HIS A 17 6.48 7.90 -15.30
N SER A 18 6.37 9.22 -15.47
CA SER A 18 5.38 10.02 -14.75
C SER A 18 4.00 9.84 -15.42
N MET A 19 3.26 8.83 -14.98
CA MET A 19 1.87 8.63 -15.37
C MET A 19 1.04 9.68 -14.63
N GLY A 20 0.80 10.86 -15.22
CA GLY A 20 0.31 12.04 -14.49
C GLY A 20 -0.89 11.79 -13.57
N LEU A 21 -1.01 12.60 -12.51
CA LEU A 21 -2.09 12.73 -11.49
C LEU A 21 -3.34 11.83 -11.58
N PHE A 22 -4.04 11.78 -12.71
CA PHE A 22 -5.22 10.91 -12.88
C PHE A 22 -4.87 9.42 -12.89
N ASN A 23 -3.78 9.02 -13.56
CA ASN A 23 -3.34 7.63 -13.59
C ASN A 23 -2.74 7.20 -12.25
N SER A 24 -2.06 8.12 -11.57
CA SER A 24 -1.62 7.97 -10.18
C SER A 24 -2.79 7.67 -9.24
N PHE A 25 -3.85 8.47 -9.33
CA PHE A 25 -5.07 8.23 -8.58
C PHE A 25 -5.70 6.86 -8.88
N LEU A 26 -5.80 6.47 -10.15
CA LEU A 26 -6.34 5.17 -10.58
C LEU A 26 -5.49 4.00 -10.06
N SER A 27 -4.16 4.13 -10.10
CA SER A 27 -3.20 3.17 -9.54
C SER A 27 -3.41 3.00 -8.03
N ALA A 28 -3.44 4.11 -7.28
CA ALA A 28 -3.71 4.09 -5.85
C ALA A 28 -5.08 3.48 -5.52
N ALA A 29 -6.13 3.84 -6.27
CA ALA A 29 -7.48 3.30 -6.11
C ALA A 29 -7.53 1.78 -6.39
N GLY A 30 -6.83 1.31 -7.43
CA GLY A 30 -6.75 -0.11 -7.77
C GLY A 30 -6.06 -0.93 -6.68
N VAL A 31 -4.95 -0.43 -6.13
CA VAL A 31 -4.23 -1.09 -5.04
C VAL A 31 -5.06 -1.09 -3.75
N VAL A 32 -5.80 -0.01 -3.48
CA VAL A 32 -6.78 0.05 -2.38
C VAL A 32 -7.84 -1.02 -2.54
N LEU A 33 -8.44 -1.14 -3.72
CA LEU A 33 -9.50 -2.11 -4.00
C LEU A 33 -9.00 -3.54 -3.81
N LEU A 34 -7.79 -3.84 -4.30
CA LEU A 34 -7.14 -5.13 -4.10
C LEU A 34 -6.86 -5.41 -2.62
N SER A 35 -6.39 -4.42 -1.87
CA SER A 35 -6.06 -4.56 -0.45
C SER A 35 -7.31 -4.85 0.37
N VAL A 36 -8.39 -4.06 0.18
CA VAL A 36 -9.66 -4.29 0.87
C VAL A 36 -10.24 -5.66 0.52
N THR A 37 -10.28 -6.01 -0.77
CA THR A 37 -10.94 -7.23 -1.22
C THR A 37 -10.18 -8.47 -0.78
N LYS A 38 -8.86 -8.54 -1.02
CA LYS A 38 -8.08 -9.73 -0.68
C LYS A 38 -7.85 -9.86 0.82
N LEU A 39 -7.47 -8.78 1.49
CA LEU A 39 -7.20 -8.83 2.93
C LEU A 39 -8.51 -9.02 3.71
N GLY A 40 -9.56 -8.29 3.33
CA GLY A 40 -10.89 -8.41 3.93
C GLY A 40 -11.48 -9.82 3.76
N ALA A 41 -11.46 -10.37 2.54
CA ALA A 41 -11.95 -11.73 2.30
C ALA A 41 -11.13 -12.78 3.04
N ALA A 42 -9.80 -12.64 3.09
CA ALA A 42 -8.94 -13.56 3.82
C ALA A 42 -9.23 -13.54 5.33
N PHE A 43 -9.33 -12.35 5.94
CA PHE A 43 -9.68 -12.22 7.37
C PHE A 43 -11.07 -12.77 7.68
N ALA A 44 -12.06 -12.46 6.85
CA ALA A 44 -13.42 -12.98 7.00
C ALA A 44 -13.43 -14.51 6.93
N ALA A 45 -12.75 -15.10 5.94
CA ALA A 45 -12.66 -16.55 5.78
C ALA A 45 -11.94 -17.22 6.95
N ILE A 46 -10.84 -16.62 7.44
CA ILE A 46 -10.10 -17.14 8.61
C ILE A 46 -10.98 -17.10 9.85
N ILE A 47 -11.60 -15.96 10.16
CA ILE A 47 -12.45 -15.81 11.35
C ILE A 47 -13.64 -16.76 11.30
N TRP A 48 -14.26 -16.90 10.12
CA TRP A 48 -15.36 -17.84 9.91
C TRP A 48 -14.92 -19.30 10.06
N ALA A 49 -13.77 -19.69 9.50
CA ALA A 49 -13.25 -21.05 9.66
C ALA A 49 -12.91 -21.36 11.13
N PHE A 50 -12.28 -20.42 11.84
CA PHE A 50 -11.98 -20.58 13.26
C PHE A 50 -13.24 -20.60 14.13
N SER A 51 -14.28 -19.82 13.79
CA SER A 51 -15.53 -19.85 14.55
C SER A 51 -16.22 -21.19 14.46
N GLN A 52 -16.26 -21.78 13.26
CA GLN A 52 -16.78 -23.13 13.04
C GLN A 52 -15.94 -24.21 13.74
N LEU A 53 -14.61 -24.09 13.68
CA LEU A 53 -13.70 -25.06 14.29
C LEU A 53 -13.79 -25.08 15.82
N LEU A 54 -13.94 -23.92 16.45
CA LEU A 54 -13.99 -23.77 17.91
C LEU A 54 -15.43 -23.80 18.47
N GLY A 55 -16.45 -23.84 17.60
CA GLY A 55 -17.86 -23.75 18.02
C GLY A 55 -18.21 -22.42 18.68
N LEU A 56 -17.60 -21.32 18.24
CA LEU A 56 -17.84 -19.99 18.79
C LEU A 56 -19.27 -19.52 18.48
N PRO A 57 -19.96 -18.86 19.44
CA PRO A 57 -21.28 -18.29 19.19
C PRO A 57 -21.20 -17.15 18.15
N ASP A 58 -22.26 -17.00 17.35
CA ASP A 58 -22.31 -16.04 16.23
C ASP A 58 -21.97 -14.61 16.65
N THR A 59 -22.37 -14.20 17.86
CA THR A 59 -22.05 -12.86 18.41
C THR A 59 -20.54 -12.66 18.52
N ALA A 60 -19.79 -13.67 18.98
CA ALA A 60 -18.33 -13.58 19.11
C ALA A 60 -17.65 -13.57 17.73
N MET A 61 -18.16 -14.34 16.78
CA MET A 61 -17.69 -14.32 15.39
C MET A 61 -17.84 -12.91 14.78
N TYR A 62 -19.00 -12.28 14.91
CA TYR A 62 -19.23 -10.93 14.36
C TYR A 62 -18.37 -9.87 15.04
N VAL A 63 -18.14 -9.97 16.35
CA VAL A 63 -17.19 -9.09 17.06
C VAL A 63 -15.78 -9.26 16.51
N LEU A 64 -15.31 -10.48 16.30
CA LEU A 64 -14.01 -10.74 15.70
C LEU A 64 -13.92 -10.22 14.27
N MET A 65 -14.97 -10.35 13.46
CA MET A 65 -15.03 -9.77 12.11
C MET A 65 -14.94 -8.24 12.16
N ALA A 66 -15.66 -7.58 13.08
CA ALA A 66 -15.60 -6.14 13.26
C ALA A 66 -14.20 -5.67 13.68
N LEU A 67 -13.54 -6.40 14.60
CA LEU A 67 -12.16 -6.13 15.00
C LEU A 67 -11.17 -6.36 13.85
N GLY A 68 -11.41 -7.38 13.02
CA GLY A 68 -10.61 -7.68 11.82
C GLY A 68 -10.68 -6.59 10.75
N LEU A 69 -11.73 -5.76 10.73
CA LEU A 69 -11.79 -4.61 9.82
C LEU A 69 -10.76 -3.53 10.16
N ILE A 70 -10.33 -3.42 11.42
CA ILE A 70 -9.35 -2.40 11.84
C ILE A 70 -8.03 -2.53 11.07
N PRO A 71 -7.33 -3.68 11.06
CA PRO A 71 -6.10 -3.84 10.29
C PRO A 71 -6.33 -3.76 8.77
N VAL A 72 -7.49 -4.17 8.26
CA VAL A 72 -7.85 -4.02 6.84
C VAL A 72 -7.90 -2.55 6.46
N ILE A 73 -8.71 -1.75 7.16
CA ILE A 73 -8.84 -0.30 6.93
C ILE A 73 -7.50 0.40 7.08
N TRP A 74 -6.74 0.04 8.12
CA TRP A 74 -5.41 0.58 8.35
C TRP A 74 -4.46 0.33 7.18
N SER A 75 -4.37 -0.92 6.73
CA SER A 75 -3.52 -1.31 5.61
C SER A 75 -3.92 -0.57 4.33
N THR A 76 -5.22 -0.44 4.08
CA THR A 76 -5.76 0.26 2.92
C THR A 76 -5.37 1.73 2.91
N ILE A 77 -5.54 2.43 4.02
CA ILE A 77 -5.17 3.85 4.14
C ILE A 77 -3.67 4.01 3.92
N TRP A 78 -2.84 3.19 4.57
CA TRP A 78 -1.39 3.27 4.46
C TRP A 78 -0.90 3.01 3.03
N VAL A 79 -1.43 1.98 2.37
CA VAL A 79 -1.06 1.62 1.00
C VAL A 79 -1.50 2.70 0.01
N ALA A 80 -2.69 3.28 0.18
CA ALA A 80 -3.16 4.41 -0.63
C ALA A 80 -2.21 5.61 -0.54
N GLY A 81 -1.87 6.02 0.69
CA GLY A 81 -0.97 7.15 0.93
C GLY A 81 0.43 6.88 0.36
N ARG A 82 0.94 5.64 0.48
CA ARG A 82 2.24 5.26 -0.07
C ARG A 82 2.23 5.32 -1.59
N ALA A 83 1.20 4.78 -2.25
CA ALA A 83 1.09 4.80 -3.71
C ALA A 83 1.13 6.25 -4.23
N TRP A 84 0.30 7.10 -3.63
CA TRP A 84 0.27 8.53 -3.93
C TRP A 84 1.62 9.22 -3.75
N HIS A 85 2.30 8.96 -2.62
CA HIS A 85 3.59 9.58 -2.33
C HIS A 85 4.70 9.17 -3.31
N VAL A 86 4.75 7.88 -3.68
CA VAL A 86 5.73 7.38 -4.66
C VAL A 86 5.51 8.04 -6.02
N GLU A 87 4.26 8.22 -6.42
CA GLU A 87 3.92 8.86 -7.68
C GLU A 87 4.30 10.35 -7.69
N GLN A 88 4.12 11.07 -6.58
CA GLN A 88 4.62 12.44 -6.43
C GLN A 88 6.15 12.54 -6.56
N LEU A 89 6.89 11.58 -5.99
CA LEU A 89 8.35 11.54 -6.13
C LEU A 89 8.76 11.31 -7.60
N LEU A 90 8.10 10.39 -8.28
CA LEU A 90 8.33 10.08 -9.70
C LEU A 90 8.01 11.28 -10.61
N GLU A 91 6.95 12.05 -10.33
CA GLU A 91 6.63 13.28 -11.06
C GLU A 91 7.71 14.36 -10.88
N THR A 92 8.34 14.43 -9.69
CA THR A 92 9.43 15.40 -9.40
C THR A 92 10.81 14.94 -9.86
N GLY A 93 10.90 13.80 -10.55
CA GLY A 93 12.18 13.24 -10.99
C GLY A 93 13.09 12.75 -9.86
N ARG A 94 12.52 12.51 -8.66
CA ARG A 94 13.24 12.03 -7.49
C ARG A 94 13.15 10.51 -7.39
N ASP A 95 14.19 9.90 -6.85
CA ASP A 95 14.21 8.47 -6.57
C ASP A 95 13.16 8.07 -5.54
N VAL A 96 12.75 6.80 -5.60
CA VAL A 96 11.77 6.22 -4.68
C VAL A 96 12.41 5.99 -3.31
N ASP A 97 11.88 6.67 -2.29
CA ASP A 97 12.35 6.54 -0.91
C ASP A 97 11.99 5.18 -0.27
N ARG A 98 12.74 4.79 0.76
CA ARG A 98 12.46 3.59 1.57
C ARG A 98 11.11 3.73 2.29
N PRO A 99 10.35 2.63 2.46
CA PRO A 99 9.06 2.68 3.12
C PRO A 99 9.19 3.05 4.59
N VAL A 100 8.37 3.98 5.06
CA VAL A 100 8.26 4.41 6.46
C VAL A 100 6.95 3.89 7.02
N PHE A 101 7.03 2.94 7.94
CA PHE A 101 5.87 2.28 8.57
C PHE A 101 5.27 3.15 9.69
N ARG A 102 4.75 4.32 9.32
CA ARG A 102 4.05 5.25 10.21
C ARG A 102 2.69 5.60 9.62
N ALA A 103 1.65 5.40 10.42
CA ALA A 103 0.22 5.58 10.13
C ALA A 103 -0.14 6.69 9.13
N PHE A 104 0.28 7.91 9.44
CA PHE A 104 -0.10 9.13 8.75
C PHE A 104 1.10 9.84 8.13
N TYR A 105 2.23 9.14 7.98
CA TYR A 105 3.46 9.76 7.48
C TYR A 105 3.31 10.29 6.07
N TYR A 106 2.70 9.50 5.18
CA TYR A 106 2.47 9.89 3.79
C TYR A 106 1.31 10.86 3.58
N PHE A 107 0.44 11.02 4.58
CA PHE A 107 -0.64 12.02 4.57
C PHE A 107 -0.23 13.37 5.17
N LYS A 108 0.92 13.44 5.84
CA LYS A 108 1.43 14.68 6.43
C LYS A 108 2.04 15.54 5.31
N LYS A 109 1.26 16.49 4.80
CA LYS A 109 1.73 17.57 3.90
C LYS A 109 3.02 18.18 4.48
N ARG A 110 4.11 18.16 3.70
CA ARG A 110 5.17 19.16 3.80
C ARG A 110 4.84 20.31 2.87
#